data_AF-F5HNR4-F1
#
_entry.id   AF-F5HNR4-F1
#
_cell.length_a   1.000
_cell.length_b   1.000
_cell.length_c   1.000
_cell.angle_alpha   90.00
_cell.angle_beta   90.00
_cell.angle_gamma   90.00
#
_symmetry.space_group_name_H-M   'P 1'
#
loop_
_entity.id
_entity.type
_entity.pdbx_description
1 polymer ?
#
loop_
_entity_poly.entity_id
_entity_poly.type
_entity_poly.pdbx_seq_one_letter_code
_entity_poly.pdbx_strand_id
1 'polypeptide(L)'
;KKELIIHDSLVFDLILNIKLLKFNLLANRSTIGIFAFIGPSGAGKCKLTDILSEELGIQKFSLNMGEYGDFNSLDRLIGPVLSNEGYYESTRFFNFLNKSSNSIIFLSDFDKCNKRVLDFFLEGFKTGKLFDGLGKNASLSESLIVISINAESNELNSIGFKNKMTGENDFNLILEKRFPNEFLELIDYVLLF
;
A
#
# COMPACT_ATOMS: atom_id res chain seq x y z
N LYS A 1 28.13 -0.07 5.54
CA LYS A 1 26.67 -0.01 5.27
C LYS A 1 26.18 1.32 5.85
N LYS A 2 25.79 2.30 5.03
CA LYS A 2 25.13 3.51 5.55
C LYS A 2 23.81 3.04 6.14
N GLU A 3 23.66 3.09 7.47
CA GLU A 3 22.35 2.94 8.07
C GLU A 3 21.49 4.09 7.58
N LEU A 4 20.41 3.74 6.90
CA LEU A 4 19.41 4.73 6.51
C LEU A 4 18.73 5.19 7.80
N ILE A 5 18.96 6.46 8.14
CA ILE A 5 18.44 7.11 9.34
C ILE A 5 17.04 7.59 9.01
N ILE A 6 16.05 6.87 9.54
CA ILE A 6 14.67 7.36 9.58
C ILE A 6 14.61 8.25 10.82
N HIS A 7 14.22 9.51 10.65
CA HIS A 7 14.13 10.44 11.76
C HIS A 7 12.91 10.15 12.63
N ASP A 8 13.08 10.10 13.96
CA ASP A 8 12.01 9.82 14.91
C ASP A 8 10.83 10.80 14.79
N SER A 9 11.09 12.05 14.39
CA SER A 9 10.04 13.05 14.14
C SER A 9 9.08 12.62 13.04
N LEU A 10 9.60 12.05 11.94
CA LEU A 10 8.78 11.55 10.85
C LEU A 10 7.91 10.37 11.29
N VAL A 11 8.48 9.46 12.10
CA VAL A 11 7.73 8.31 12.65
C VAL A 11 6.60 8.82 13.54
N PHE A 12 6.90 9.79 14.41
CA PHE A 12 5.91 10.41 15.29
C PHE A 12 4.77 11.07 14.50
N ASP A 13 5.09 11.86 13.48
CA ASP A 13 4.11 12.54 12.64
C ASP A 13 3.20 11.54 11.90
N LEU A 14 3.76 10.46 11.37
CA LEU A 14 2.99 9.39 10.74
C LEU A 14 2.07 8.68 11.74
N ILE A 15 2.56 8.34 12.92
CA ILE A 15 1.75 7.72 13.98
C ILE A 15 0.60 8.65 14.38
N LEU A 16 0.87 9.95 14.53
CA LEU A 16 -0.15 10.94 14.84
C LEU A 16 -1.22 11.00 13.73
N ASN A 17 -0.81 11.07 12.47
CA ASN A 17 -1.73 11.05 11.32
C ASN A 17 -2.58 9.77 11.28
N ILE A 18 -1.98 8.60 11.48
CA ILE A 18 -2.70 7.32 11.53
C ILE A 18 -3.72 7.32 12.68
N LYS A 19 -3.35 7.83 13.86
CA LYS A 19 -4.27 7.95 14.99
C LYS A 19 -5.41 8.92 14.68
N LEU A 20 -5.14 10.06 14.08
CA LEU A 20 -6.17 11.02 13.67
C LEU A 20 -7.15 10.42 12.65
N LEU A 21 -6.65 9.68 11.66
CA LEU A 21 -7.48 8.97 10.71
C LEU A 21 -8.37 7.91 11.40
N LYS A 22 -7.82 7.18 12.37
CA LYS A 22 -8.61 6.26 13.21
C LYS A 22 -9.66 6.99 14.06
N PHE A 23 -9.35 8.15 14.65
CA PHE A 23 -10.34 8.89 15.45
C PHE A 23 -11.43 9.53 14.59
N ASN A 24 -11.10 9.93 13.35
CA ASN A 24 -12.06 10.46 12.37
C ASN A 24 -12.96 9.38 11.74
N LEU A 25 -13.09 8.19 12.34
CA LEU A 25 -14.00 7.09 11.98
C LEU A 25 -15.51 7.47 11.95
N LEU A 26 -15.87 8.75 12.06
CA LEU A 26 -17.21 9.29 11.84
C LEU A 26 -17.51 9.60 10.36
N ALA A 27 -16.54 9.49 9.44
CA ALA A 27 -16.76 9.63 8.01
C ALA A 27 -16.47 8.31 7.30
N ASN A 28 -17.51 7.61 6.83
CA ASN A 28 -17.57 6.49 5.85
C ASN A 28 -16.25 6.05 5.17
N ARG A 29 -15.24 5.63 5.92
CA ARG A 29 -13.96 5.16 5.38
C ARG A 29 -13.96 3.65 5.31
N SER A 30 -13.42 3.14 4.21
CA SER A 30 -13.33 1.71 3.91
C SER A 30 -12.04 1.07 4.40
N THR A 31 -11.05 1.88 4.79
CA THR A 31 -9.78 1.47 5.42
C THR A 31 -9.39 2.52 6.46
N ILE A 32 -8.38 2.27 7.32
CA ILE A 32 -7.83 3.31 8.20
C ILE A 32 -7.32 4.48 7.36
N GLY A 33 -6.57 4.14 6.32
CA GLY A 33 -6.11 5.09 5.34
C GLY A 33 -5.10 4.47 4.38
N ILE A 34 -4.81 5.21 3.31
CA ILE A 34 -3.92 4.79 2.24
C ILE A 34 -2.74 5.75 2.13
N PHE A 35 -1.55 5.23 2.36
CA PHE A 35 -0.31 5.97 2.37
C PHE A 35 0.53 5.57 1.14
N ALA A 36 0.97 6.55 0.36
CA ALA A 36 1.84 6.35 -0.79
C ALA A 36 3.28 6.74 -0.48
N PHE A 37 4.18 5.76 -0.50
CA PHE A 37 5.61 5.95 -0.27
C PHE A 37 6.37 5.95 -1.60
N ILE A 38 6.92 7.09 -1.98
CA ILE A 38 7.57 7.29 -3.28
C ILE A 38 9.06 7.57 -3.06
N GLY A 39 9.92 6.88 -3.79
CA GLY A 39 11.36 7.12 -3.76
C GLY A 39 12.16 5.95 -4.32
N PRO A 40 13.50 6.01 -4.32
CA PRO A 40 14.33 4.99 -4.94
C PRO A 40 14.33 3.67 -4.14
N SER A 41 14.82 2.60 -4.78
CA SER A 41 15.02 1.32 -4.08
C SER A 41 16.05 1.49 -2.96
N GLY A 42 15.78 0.85 -1.81
CA GLY A 42 16.64 0.95 -0.63
C GLY A 42 16.49 2.24 0.17
N ALA A 43 15.58 3.15 -0.19
CA ALA A 43 15.35 4.41 0.52
C ALA A 43 14.66 4.26 1.91
N GLY A 44 14.35 3.04 2.35
CA GLY A 44 13.79 2.79 3.68
C GLY A 44 12.29 2.60 3.76
N LYS A 45 11.56 2.62 2.64
CA LYS A 45 10.10 2.48 2.59
C LYS A 45 9.58 1.27 3.37
N CYS A 46 10.12 0.08 3.11
CA CYS A 46 9.72 -1.14 3.83
C CYS A 46 10.10 -1.09 5.32
N LYS A 47 11.31 -0.56 5.63
CA LYS A 47 11.82 -0.43 7.00
C LYS A 47 10.98 0.53 7.83
N LEU A 48 10.51 1.63 7.25
CA LEU A 48 9.58 2.54 7.92
C LEU A 48 8.28 1.83 8.26
N THR A 49 7.76 1.01 7.35
CA THR A 49 6.56 0.21 7.62
C THR A 49 6.76 -0.85 8.71
N ASP A 50 7.96 -1.44 8.81
CA ASP A 50 8.31 -2.31 9.95
C ASP A 50 8.28 -1.55 11.27
N ILE A 51 8.91 -0.36 11.33
CA ILE A 51 8.89 0.50 12.52
C ILE A 51 7.45 0.88 12.90
N LEU A 52 6.62 1.27 11.93
CA LEU A 52 5.21 1.59 12.19
C LEU A 52 4.44 0.37 12.74
N SER A 53 4.73 -0.83 12.23
CA SER A 53 4.13 -2.08 12.71
C SER A 53 4.45 -2.32 14.19
N GLU A 54 5.72 -2.14 14.56
CA GLU A 54 6.22 -2.29 15.93
C GLU A 54 5.62 -1.23 16.87
N GLU A 55 5.70 0.04 16.49
CA GLU A 55 5.22 1.17 17.30
C GLU A 55 3.70 1.15 17.52
N LEU A 56 2.94 0.70 16.53
CA LEU A 56 1.48 0.59 16.62
C LEU A 56 1.03 -0.74 17.25
N GLY A 57 1.93 -1.72 17.40
CA GLY A 57 1.61 -3.06 17.90
C GLY A 57 0.63 -3.83 17.01
N ILE A 58 0.65 -3.59 15.69
CA ILE A 58 -0.22 -4.25 14.71
C ILE A 58 0.60 -5.06 13.72
N GLN A 59 0.06 -6.16 13.22
CA GLN A 59 0.80 -7.04 12.31
C GLN A 59 0.90 -6.43 10.91
N LYS A 60 2.04 -6.64 10.24
CA LYS A 60 2.24 -6.31 8.82
C LYS A 60 2.15 -7.53 7.93
N PHE A 61 1.53 -7.38 6.76
CA PHE A 61 1.66 -8.31 5.64
C PHE A 61 2.20 -7.57 4.43
N SER A 62 3.18 -8.17 3.74
CA SER A 62 3.83 -7.57 2.58
C SER A 62 3.53 -8.37 1.32
N LEU A 63 3.26 -7.67 0.23
CA LEU A 63 3.18 -8.24 -1.12
C LEU A 63 4.05 -7.44 -2.08
N ASN A 64 4.80 -8.15 -2.92
CA ASN A 64 5.57 -7.56 -4.00
C ASN A 64 4.74 -7.53 -5.28
N MET A 65 4.17 -6.38 -5.61
CA MET A 65 3.27 -6.21 -6.75
C MET A 65 3.96 -6.37 -8.10
N GLY A 66 5.28 -6.26 -8.15
CA GLY A 66 6.07 -6.62 -9.33
C GLY A 66 5.94 -8.09 -9.74
N GLU A 67 5.62 -9.00 -8.80
CA GLU A 67 5.37 -10.43 -9.08
C GLU A 67 3.95 -10.69 -9.62
N TYR A 68 3.11 -9.65 -9.65
CA TYR A 68 1.73 -9.70 -10.10
C TYR A 68 1.53 -8.92 -11.40
N GLY A 69 2.55 -8.82 -12.25
CA GLY A 69 2.49 -8.09 -13.52
C GLY A 69 1.86 -8.84 -14.70
N ASP A 70 1.89 -10.18 -14.68
CA ASP A 70 1.36 -11.00 -15.79
C ASP A 70 -0.16 -11.17 -15.75
N PHE A 71 -0.71 -11.73 -16.83
CA PHE A 71 -2.15 -11.88 -17.03
C PHE A 71 -2.85 -12.76 -15.99
N ASN A 72 -2.19 -13.79 -15.46
CA ASN A 72 -2.76 -14.75 -14.51
C ASN A 72 -2.52 -14.35 -13.05
N SER A 73 -1.94 -13.16 -12.82
CA SER A 73 -1.56 -12.68 -11.49
C SER A 73 -2.73 -12.55 -10.52
N LEU A 74 -3.89 -12.09 -10.99
CA LEU A 74 -5.07 -11.95 -10.15
C LEU A 74 -5.51 -13.30 -9.59
N ASP A 75 -5.58 -14.34 -10.43
CA ASP A 75 -5.97 -15.69 -10.01
C ASP A 75 -5.00 -16.25 -8.96
N ARG A 76 -3.69 -15.95 -9.09
CA ARG A 76 -2.70 -16.33 -8.06
C ARG A 76 -2.87 -15.55 -6.75
N LEU A 77 -3.29 -14.28 -6.82
CA LEU A 77 -3.50 -13.43 -5.65
C LEU A 77 -4.72 -13.88 -4.85
N ILE A 78 -5.84 -14.13 -5.55
CA ILE A 78 -7.13 -14.48 -4.93
C ILE A 78 -7.28 -15.99 -4.70
N GLY A 79 -6.50 -16.81 -5.40
CA GLY A 79 -6.57 -18.26 -5.31
C GLY A 79 -7.85 -18.84 -5.91
N PRO A 80 -8.31 -20.01 -5.45
CA PRO A 80 -7.72 -20.80 -4.36
C PRO A 80 -6.33 -21.37 -4.69
N VAL A 81 -5.60 -21.79 -3.66
CA VAL A 81 -4.32 -22.51 -3.78
C VAL A 81 -4.48 -23.94 -3.25
N LEU A 82 -3.75 -24.89 -3.82
CA LEU A 82 -3.77 -26.28 -3.36
C LEU A 82 -2.87 -26.41 -2.12
N SER A 83 -3.45 -26.84 -1.00
CA SER A 83 -2.70 -27.13 0.23
C SER A 83 -1.86 -28.41 0.07
N ASN A 84 -0.87 -28.58 0.95
CA ASN A 84 -0.08 -29.81 1.01
C ASN A 84 -0.92 -31.05 1.35
N GLU A 85 -2.07 -30.84 1.99
CA GLU A 85 -3.04 -31.86 2.38
C GLU A 85 -4.02 -32.20 1.26
N GLY A 86 -3.91 -31.54 0.09
CA GLY A 86 -4.64 -31.89 -1.13
C GLY A 86 -6.03 -31.24 -1.27
N TYR A 87 -6.40 -30.31 -0.40
CA TYR A 87 -7.61 -29.49 -0.56
C TYR A 87 -7.29 -28.05 -0.96
N TYR A 88 -8.26 -27.40 -1.62
CA TYR A 88 -8.17 -25.99 -1.98
C TYR A 88 -8.41 -25.08 -0.77
N GLU A 89 -7.53 -24.12 -0.54
CA GLU A 89 -7.64 -23.11 0.52
C GLU A 89 -7.42 -21.68 -0.01
N SER A 90 -7.81 -20.70 0.82
CA SER A 90 -7.58 -19.29 0.54
C SER A 90 -6.08 -18.98 0.56
N THR A 91 -5.66 -17.96 -0.17
CA THR A 91 -4.23 -17.59 -0.22
C THR A 91 -3.75 -17.07 1.14
N ARG A 92 -2.43 -17.05 1.35
CA ARG A 92 -1.83 -16.53 2.59
C ARG A 92 -2.27 -15.10 2.91
N PHE A 93 -2.49 -14.28 1.89
CA PHE A 93 -2.97 -12.92 2.04
C PHE A 93 -4.39 -12.90 2.64
N PHE A 94 -5.32 -13.67 2.09
CA PHE A 94 -6.68 -13.76 2.61
C PHE A 94 -6.75 -14.41 3.99
N ASN A 95 -5.93 -15.44 4.24
CA ASN A 95 -5.82 -16.05 5.56
C ASN A 95 -5.29 -15.04 6.59
N PHE A 96 -4.34 -14.18 6.22
CA PHE A 96 -3.84 -13.12 7.07
C PHE A 96 -4.92 -12.09 7.39
N LEU A 97 -5.62 -11.56 6.38
CA LEU A 97 -6.66 -10.55 6.58
C LEU A 97 -7.80 -11.06 7.47
N ASN A 98 -8.19 -12.33 7.29
CA ASN A 98 -9.23 -12.96 8.12
C ASN A 98 -8.79 -13.20 9.58
N LYS A 99 -7.48 -13.37 9.82
CA LYS A 99 -6.93 -13.54 11.17
C LYS A 99 -6.69 -12.20 11.87
N SER A 100 -6.35 -11.15 11.11
CA SER A 100 -5.87 -9.87 11.62
C SER A 100 -6.49 -8.71 10.83
N SER A 101 -7.70 -8.28 11.22
CA SER A 101 -8.37 -7.14 10.60
C SER A 101 -7.62 -5.82 10.84
N ASN A 102 -7.09 -5.61 12.05
CA ASN A 102 -6.23 -4.49 12.40
C ASN A 102 -4.77 -4.79 12.02
N SER A 103 -4.37 -4.35 10.84
CA SER A 103 -3.07 -4.70 10.23
C SER A 103 -2.54 -3.62 9.31
N ILE A 104 -1.25 -3.72 8.97
CA ILE A 104 -0.63 -2.93 7.89
C ILE A 104 -0.48 -3.82 6.67
N ILE A 105 -1.01 -3.40 5.52
CA ILE A 105 -0.83 -4.06 4.24
C ILE A 105 0.16 -3.26 3.41
N PHE A 106 1.38 -3.78 3.27
CA PHE A 106 2.45 -3.16 2.50
C PHE A 106 2.51 -3.73 1.08
N LEU A 107 2.20 -2.90 0.08
CA LEU A 107 2.20 -3.28 -1.33
C LEU A 107 3.39 -2.60 -2.04
N SER A 108 4.50 -3.31 -2.19
CA SER A 108 5.69 -2.75 -2.85
C SER A 108 5.58 -2.83 -4.36
N ASP A 109 6.15 -1.85 -5.07
CA ASP A 109 6.12 -1.77 -6.54
C ASP A 109 4.68 -1.78 -7.10
N PHE A 110 3.76 -1.09 -6.41
CA PHE A 110 2.33 -1.18 -6.69
C PHE A 110 1.96 -0.78 -8.13
N ASP A 111 2.71 0.14 -8.72
CA ASP A 111 2.58 0.58 -10.11
C ASP A 111 2.99 -0.49 -11.16
N LYS A 112 3.59 -1.60 -10.74
CA LYS A 112 4.04 -2.69 -11.64
C LYS A 112 3.05 -3.85 -11.75
N CYS A 113 1.97 -3.87 -10.97
CA CYS A 113 0.99 -4.94 -11.07
C CYS A 113 0.18 -4.86 -12.37
N ASN A 114 -0.43 -5.99 -12.72
CA ASN A 114 -1.39 -6.06 -13.80
C ASN A 114 -2.60 -5.18 -13.51
N LYS A 115 -3.18 -4.57 -14.54
CA LYS A 115 -4.40 -3.75 -14.40
C LYS A 115 -5.51 -4.46 -13.63
N ARG A 116 -5.72 -5.76 -13.84
CA ARG A 116 -6.77 -6.53 -13.12
C ARG A 116 -6.52 -6.59 -11.61
N VAL A 117 -5.25 -6.60 -11.19
CA VAL A 117 -4.86 -6.57 -9.78
C VAL A 117 -5.04 -5.17 -9.20
N LEU A 118 -4.67 -4.14 -9.96
CA LEU A 118 -4.91 -2.74 -9.59
C LEU A 118 -6.41 -2.49 -9.39
N ASP A 119 -7.25 -2.89 -10.35
CA ASP A 119 -8.70 -2.71 -10.30
C ASP A 119 -9.31 -3.44 -9.10
N PHE A 120 -8.83 -4.66 -8.81
CA PHE A 120 -9.23 -5.44 -7.63
C PHE A 120 -8.92 -4.72 -6.31
N PHE A 121 -7.71 -4.18 -6.15
CA PHE A 121 -7.36 -3.41 -4.95
C PHE A 121 -8.13 -2.09 -4.87
N LEU A 122 -8.33 -1.41 -6.00
CA LEU A 122 -9.13 -0.18 -6.05
C LEU A 122 -10.55 -0.41 -5.54
N GLU A 123 -11.22 -1.48 -6.01
CA GLU A 123 -12.54 -1.87 -5.51
C GLU A 123 -12.49 -2.20 -4.01
N GLY A 124 -11.46 -2.94 -3.58
CA GLY A 124 -11.26 -3.26 -2.17
C GLY A 124 -11.09 -2.05 -1.28
N PHE A 125 -10.34 -1.05 -1.73
CA PHE A 125 -10.09 0.19 -1.00
C PHE A 125 -11.33 1.08 -0.94
N LYS A 126 -12.18 1.05 -1.97
CA LYS A 126 -13.46 1.78 -2.00
C LYS A 126 -14.55 1.13 -1.16
N THR A 127 -14.56 -0.20 -1.05
CA THR A 127 -15.63 -0.95 -0.37
C THR A 127 -15.24 -1.42 1.03
N GLY A 128 -13.95 -1.52 1.30
CA GLY A 128 -13.38 -2.04 2.54
C GLY A 128 -13.43 -3.56 2.61
N LYS A 129 -13.63 -4.24 1.49
CA LYS A 129 -13.76 -5.70 1.40
C LYS A 129 -13.05 -6.24 0.17
N LEU A 130 -12.33 -7.33 0.34
CA LEU A 130 -11.79 -8.14 -0.75
C LEU A 130 -12.48 -9.50 -0.77
N PHE A 131 -12.54 -10.13 -1.94
CA PHE A 131 -13.10 -11.47 -2.10
C PHE A 131 -12.04 -12.40 -2.71
N ASP A 132 -11.87 -13.57 -2.09
CA ASP A 132 -11.00 -14.60 -2.64
C ASP A 132 -11.68 -15.36 -3.79
N GLY A 133 -10.92 -16.23 -4.46
CA GLY A 133 -11.47 -17.05 -5.56
C GLY A 133 -12.51 -18.09 -5.11
N LEU A 134 -12.70 -18.29 -3.81
CA LEU A 134 -13.74 -19.14 -3.23
C LEU A 134 -15.00 -18.35 -2.84
N GLY A 135 -15.02 -17.04 -3.05
CA GLY A 135 -16.11 -16.14 -2.68
C GLY A 135 -16.13 -15.74 -1.20
N LYS A 136 -15.09 -16.05 -0.43
CA LYS A 136 -14.97 -15.60 0.97
C LYS A 136 -14.53 -14.15 0.98
N ASN A 137 -15.17 -13.34 1.82
CA ASN A 137 -14.76 -11.97 2.03
C ASN A 137 -13.66 -11.86 3.10
N ALA A 138 -12.85 -10.82 2.98
CA ALA A 138 -11.94 -10.33 4.00
C ALA A 138 -12.10 -8.81 4.12
N SER A 139 -12.13 -8.29 5.35
CA SER A 139 -12.33 -6.86 5.59
C SER A 139 -11.00 -6.10 5.65
N LEU A 140 -10.99 -4.90 5.09
CA LEU A 140 -9.91 -3.92 5.14
C LEU A 140 -10.24 -2.72 6.04
N SER A 141 -11.38 -2.72 6.75
CA SER A 141 -11.86 -1.54 7.49
C SER A 141 -10.88 -1.03 8.55
N GLU A 142 -10.15 -1.97 9.16
CA GLU A 142 -9.13 -1.70 10.17
C GLU A 142 -7.71 -1.86 9.61
N SER A 143 -7.54 -1.90 8.29
CA SER A 143 -6.23 -2.01 7.66
C SER A 143 -5.66 -0.64 7.31
N LEU A 144 -4.39 -0.43 7.65
CA LEU A 144 -3.58 0.66 7.11
C LEU A 144 -2.94 0.17 5.83
N ILE A 145 -3.27 0.80 4.71
CA ILE A 145 -2.71 0.44 3.42
C ILE A 145 -1.47 1.32 3.17
N VAL A 146 -0.35 0.68 2.87
CA VAL A 146 0.88 1.38 2.48
C VAL A 146 1.30 0.86 1.12
N ILE A 147 1.18 1.69 0.09
CA ILE A 147 1.71 1.39 -1.25
C ILE A 147 3.10 2.00 -1.37
N SER A 148 4.01 1.32 -2.05
CA SER A 148 5.33 1.84 -2.36
C SER A 148 5.55 1.87 -3.86
N ILE A 149 6.03 3.01 -4.36
CA ILE A 149 6.35 3.25 -5.76
C ILE A 149 7.85 3.52 -5.86
N ASN A 150 8.52 2.79 -6.75
CA ASN A 150 9.92 3.04 -7.03
C ASN A 150 10.02 4.17 -8.06
N ALA A 151 10.56 5.31 -7.65
CA ALA A 151 10.84 6.44 -8.51
C ALA A 151 12.34 6.77 -8.43
N GLU A 152 13.01 6.79 -9.58
CA GLU A 152 14.43 7.16 -9.63
C GLU A 152 14.62 8.67 -9.47
N SER A 153 15.81 9.08 -9.03
CA SER A 153 16.15 10.50 -8.86
C SER A 153 15.94 11.31 -10.14
N ASN A 154 16.11 10.71 -11.31
CA ASN A 154 15.90 11.41 -12.58
C ASN A 154 14.42 11.66 -12.89
N GLU A 155 13.53 10.77 -12.46
CA GLU A 155 12.08 11.00 -12.57
C GLU A 155 11.64 12.10 -11.61
N LEU A 156 12.20 12.13 -10.40
CA LEU A 156 11.97 13.19 -9.42
C LEU A 156 12.56 14.54 -9.87
N ASN A 157 13.75 14.55 -10.50
CA ASN A 157 14.45 15.76 -10.93
C ASN A 157 13.97 16.34 -12.27
N SER A 158 13.52 15.49 -13.22
CA SER A 158 13.07 15.92 -14.55
C SER A 158 11.75 16.70 -14.50
N ILE A 159 10.98 16.50 -13.44
CA ILE A 159 9.76 17.26 -13.17
C ILE A 159 10.13 18.64 -12.57
N GLY A 160 11.25 18.73 -11.82
CA GLY A 160 11.71 19.93 -11.12
C GLY A 160 12.56 20.95 -11.92
N PHE A 161 12.81 20.76 -13.22
CA PHE A 161 13.63 21.74 -14.00
C PHE A 161 12.84 22.92 -14.59
N LYS A 162 11.54 23.06 -14.29
CA LYS A 162 10.74 24.20 -14.80
C LYS A 162 10.08 25.11 -13.78
N ASN A 163 10.13 24.87 -12.48
CA ASN A 163 9.78 25.92 -11.52
C ASN A 163 10.47 25.72 -10.18
N LYS A 164 11.25 26.73 -9.77
CA LYS A 164 11.57 26.94 -8.36
C LYS A 164 10.26 27.26 -7.62
N MET A 165 10.17 26.71 -6.41
CA MET A 165 9.11 26.86 -5.40
C MET A 165 8.01 25.79 -5.46
N THR A 166 7.75 25.16 -4.30
CA THR A 166 6.75 24.13 -3.94
C THR A 166 7.08 22.66 -4.29
N GLY A 167 7.67 21.94 -3.33
CA GLY A 167 7.89 20.48 -3.38
C GLY A 167 6.63 19.61 -3.29
N GLU A 168 5.44 20.19 -3.41
CA GLU A 168 4.14 19.49 -3.38
C GLU A 168 3.65 19.06 -4.78
N ASN A 169 4.16 19.68 -5.85
CA ASN A 169 3.58 19.51 -7.19
C ASN A 169 4.24 18.41 -8.03
N ASP A 170 5.46 17.98 -7.69
CA ASP A 170 6.24 17.10 -8.57
C ASP A 170 5.86 15.62 -8.45
N PHE A 171 5.35 15.18 -7.30
CA PHE A 171 4.94 13.78 -7.09
C PHE A 171 3.53 13.49 -7.61
N ASN A 172 2.65 14.48 -7.64
CA ASN A 172 1.32 14.34 -8.24
C ASN A 172 1.45 13.91 -9.70
N LEU A 173 2.41 14.47 -10.44
CA LEU A 173 2.69 14.08 -11.81
C LEU A 173 3.19 12.63 -11.96
N ILE A 174 3.90 12.08 -10.97
CA ILE A 174 4.31 10.67 -10.99
C ILE A 174 3.08 9.78 -10.77
N LEU A 175 2.27 10.13 -9.78
CA LEU A 175 1.06 9.38 -9.43
C LEU A 175 0.02 9.42 -10.55
N GLU A 176 -0.27 10.59 -11.12
CA GLU A 176 -1.20 10.81 -12.24
C GLU A 176 -0.79 10.04 -13.52
N LYS A 177 0.52 9.83 -13.73
CA LYS A 177 1.00 9.03 -14.86
C LYS A 177 0.85 7.53 -14.64
N ARG A 178 0.84 7.08 -13.39
CA ARG A 178 0.91 5.64 -13.02
C ARG A 178 -0.42 5.07 -12.57
N PHE A 179 -1.33 5.90 -12.08
CA PHE A 179 -2.60 5.48 -11.50
C PHE A 179 -3.77 6.30 -12.06
N PRO A 180 -4.97 5.70 -12.14
CA PRO A 180 -6.18 6.44 -12.50
C PRO A 180 -6.56 7.44 -11.41
N ASN A 181 -7.23 8.53 -11.79
CA ASN A 181 -7.68 9.58 -10.85
C ASN A 181 -8.48 9.02 -9.66
N GLU A 182 -9.35 8.03 -9.92
CA GLU A 182 -10.15 7.38 -8.87
C GLU A 182 -9.32 6.71 -7.78
N PHE A 183 -8.08 6.30 -8.09
CA PHE A 183 -7.15 5.76 -7.10
C PHE A 183 -6.47 6.88 -6.32
N LEU A 184 -6.12 7.98 -7.00
CA LEU A 184 -5.47 9.14 -6.38
C LEU A 184 -6.36 9.78 -5.31
N GLU A 185 -7.66 9.85 -5.56
CA GLU A 185 -8.66 10.36 -4.62
C GLU A 185 -8.75 9.54 -3.31
N LEU A 186 -8.22 8.31 -3.29
CA LEU A 186 -8.19 7.46 -2.10
C LEU A 186 -6.92 7.60 -1.28
N ILE A 187 -5.86 8.22 -1.83
CA ILE A 187 -4.59 8.39 -1.12
C ILE A 187 -4.75 9.50 -0.08
N ASP A 188 -4.53 9.16 1.19
CA ASP A 188 -4.62 10.08 2.31
C ASP A 188 -3.33 10.84 2.58
N TYR A 189 -2.20 10.20 2.29
CA TYR A 189 -0.89 10.73 2.62
C TYR A 189 0.15 10.28 1.60
N VAL A 190 0.98 11.22 1.15
CA VAL A 190 2.12 10.92 0.28
C VAL A 190 3.40 11.26 1.04
N LEU A 191 4.32 10.30 1.08
CA LEU A 191 5.65 10.47 1.66
C LEU A 191 6.72 10.26 0.60
N LEU A 192 7.57 11.27 0.43
CA LEU A 192 8.75 11.19 -0.43
C LEU A 192 9.98 10.74 0.37
N PHE A 193 10.80 9.89 -0.26
CA PHE A 193 12.05 9.34 0.27
C PHE A 193 13.25 9.70 -0.59
#